data_AF-A0A7S2G5Z1-F1
#
_entry.id   AF-A0A7S2G5Z1-F1
#
_cell.length_a   1.000
_cell.length_b   1.000
_cell.length_c   1.000
_cell.angle_alpha   90.00
_cell.angle_beta   90.00
_cell.angle_gamma   90.00
#
_symmetry.space_group_name_H-M   'P 1'
#
loop_
_entity.id
_entity.type
_entity.pdbx_description
1 polymer ?
#
loop_
_entity_poly.entity_id
_entity_poly.type
_entity_poly.pdbx_seq_one_letter_code
_entity_poly.pdbx_strand_id
1 'polypeptide(L)'
;MAAALIGVSFGGEACSVKLGREGKKSLEGSVAMFVVCTLVGMLVFAEVHLREYAVVVSALVATLTELYEPFHLNDNLTIPLFSSLALAWGFARTVRCMD
;
A
#
# COMPACT_ATOMS: atom_id res chain seq x y z
N MET A 1 6.94 6.59 -3.42
CA MET A 1 7.32 8.03 -3.38
C MET A 1 6.64 8.78 -2.22
N ALA A 2 5.33 8.63 -1.99
CA ALA A 2 4.63 9.30 -0.88
C ALA A 2 5.19 8.95 0.53
N ALA A 3 5.56 7.68 0.77
CA ALA A 3 6.18 7.23 2.03
C ALA A 3 7.49 7.94 2.35
N ALA A 4 8.33 8.17 1.33
CA ALA A 4 9.62 8.84 1.48
C ALA A 4 9.46 10.35 1.75
N LEU A 5 8.49 11.01 1.12
CA LEU A 5 8.22 12.43 1.34
C LEU A 5 7.70 12.71 2.76
N ILE A 6 6.82 11.84 3.26
CA ILE A 6 6.28 11.97 4.62
C ILE A 6 7.32 11.54 5.67
N GLY A 7 8.11 10.49 5.40
CA GLY A 7 9.23 10.10 6.26
C GLY A 7 10.33 11.17 6.39
N VAL A 8 10.59 11.96 5.33
CA VAL A 8 11.53 13.09 5.38
C VAL A 8 10.91 14.33 6.04
N SER A 9 9.60 14.57 5.88
CA SER A 9 8.92 15.74 6.45
C SER A 9 8.56 15.59 7.93
N PHE A 10 8.37 14.36 8.44
CA PHE A 10 7.96 14.08 9.82
C PHE A 10 8.95 13.26 10.65
N GLY A 11 10.11 12.89 10.11
CA GLY A 11 11.10 12.01 10.76
C GLY A 11 11.77 12.51 12.05
N GLY A 12 11.21 13.54 12.71
CA GLY A 12 11.78 14.20 13.88
C GLY A 12 11.14 13.89 15.24
N GLU A 13 9.80 13.84 15.41
CA GLU A 13 9.26 14.22 16.74
C GLU A 13 8.07 13.47 17.37
N ALA A 14 7.51 12.38 16.85
CA ALA A 14 6.34 11.77 17.54
C ALA A 14 6.47 10.31 17.97
N CYS A 15 6.88 9.38 17.10
CA CYS A 15 6.97 7.97 17.49
C CYS A 15 7.80 7.16 16.48
N SER A 16 9.13 7.20 16.61
CA SER A 16 10.04 6.46 15.72
C SER A 16 10.05 4.96 16.04
N VAL A 17 8.92 4.27 15.86
CA VAL A 17 8.90 2.80 15.77
C VAL A 17 9.48 2.42 14.42
N LYS A 18 10.81 2.28 14.38
CA LYS A 18 11.55 1.78 13.23
C LYS A 18 11.23 0.30 13.05
N LEU A 19 10.32 -0.01 12.14
CA LEU A 19 9.93 -1.38 11.81
C LEU A 19 10.42 -1.70 10.40
N GLY A 20 11.34 -2.67 10.29
CA GLY A 20 11.98 -3.07 9.04
C GLY A 20 13.37 -3.66 9.30
N ARG A 21 13.81 -4.57 8.43
CA ARG A 21 15.03 -5.41 8.60
C ARG A 21 16.33 -4.61 8.81
N GLU A 22 16.36 -3.34 8.43
CA GLU A 22 17.48 -2.41 8.65
C GLU A 22 17.13 -1.18 9.53
N GLY A 23 15.91 -1.07 10.07
CA GLY A 23 15.48 0.09 10.87
C GLY A 23 15.47 1.43 10.11
N LYS A 24 15.55 1.40 8.77
CA LYS A 24 15.56 2.60 7.90
C LYS A 24 14.17 3.01 7.39
N LYS A 25 13.14 2.17 7.55
CA LYS A 25 11.75 2.49 7.17
C LYS A 25 10.94 2.85 8.43
N SER A 26 10.23 3.99 8.38
CA SER A 26 9.39 4.51 9.47
C SER A 26 7.95 4.01 9.31
N LEU A 27 7.32 3.63 10.42
CA LEU A 27 5.91 3.25 10.47
C LEU A 27 5.00 4.37 9.93
N GLU A 28 5.37 5.64 10.11
CA GLU A 28 4.67 6.80 9.55
C GLU A 28 4.66 6.79 8.03
N GLY A 29 5.77 6.38 7.40
CA GLY A 29 5.89 6.26 5.96
C GLY A 29 4.95 5.18 5.40
N SER A 30 4.84 4.04 6.08
CA SER A 30 3.91 2.97 5.69
C SER A 30 2.44 3.36 5.91
N VAL A 31 2.11 4.05 7.00
CA VAL A 31 0.75 4.57 7.23
C VAL A 31 0.37 5.60 6.17
N ALA A 32 1.29 6.52 5.85
CA ALA A 32 1.11 7.48 4.78
C ALA A 32 0.88 6.81 3.42
N MET A 33 1.66 5.78 3.10
CA MET A 33 1.49 5.02 1.85
C MET A 33 0.13 4.31 1.81
N PHE A 34 -0.31 3.72 2.92
CA PHE A 34 -1.63 3.09 3.02
C PHE A 34 -2.75 4.09 2.75
N VAL A 35 -2.72 5.25 3.40
CA VAL A 35 -3.76 6.28 3.28
C VAL A 35 -3.81 6.84 1.87
N VAL A 36 -2.66 7.19 1.29
CA VAL A 36 -2.60 7.75 -0.07
C VAL A 36 -3.07 6.71 -1.10
N CYS A 37 -2.60 5.46 -1.03
CA CYS A 37 -3.02 4.41 -1.95
C CYS A 37 -4.52 4.11 -1.83
N THR A 38 -5.08 4.15 -0.61
CA THR A 38 -6.52 3.94 -0.39
C THR A 38 -7.34 5.10 -0.98
N LEU A 39 -6.97 6.35 -0.71
CA LEU A 39 -7.68 7.52 -1.23
C LEU A 39 -7.64 7.59 -2.76
N VAL A 40 -6.46 7.40 -3.35
CA VAL A 40 -6.29 7.42 -4.81
C VAL A 40 -7.02 6.24 -5.44
N GLY A 41 -6.93 5.03 -4.88
CA GLY A 41 -7.64 3.85 -5.39
C GLY A 41 -9.15 4.03 -5.34
N MET A 42 -9.68 4.62 -4.27
CA MET A 42 -11.10 4.95 -4.16
C MET A 42 -11.53 5.95 -5.24
N LEU A 43 -10.73 7.00 -5.49
CA LEU A 43 -11.03 7.99 -6.53
C LEU A 43 -10.99 7.39 -7.94
N VAL A 44 -9.99 6.55 -8.25
CA VAL A 44 -9.83 5.94 -9.58
C VAL A 44 -10.95 4.96 -9.90
N PHE A 45 -11.36 4.14 -8.94
CA PHE A 45 -12.39 3.12 -9.14
C PHE A 45 -13.79 3.59 -8.74
N ALA A 46 -14.09 4.88 -8.87
CA ALA A 46 -15.31 5.45 -8.30
C ALA A 46 -16.63 4.91 -8.88
N GLU A 47 -16.59 4.44 -10.11
CA GLU A 47 -17.74 3.85 -10.82
C GLU A 47 -17.98 2.37 -10.43
N VAL A 48 -17.07 1.72 -9.69
CA VAL A 48 -17.14 0.27 -9.41
C VAL A 48 -17.80 -0.01 -8.06
N HIS A 49 -18.81 -0.89 -8.05
CA HIS A 49 -19.49 -1.35 -6.84
C HIS A 49 -18.56 -2.24 -6.00
N LEU A 50 -18.62 -2.11 -4.66
CA LEU A 50 -17.74 -2.81 -3.71
C LEU A 50 -16.22 -2.50 -3.84
N ARG A 51 -15.85 -1.38 -4.48
CA ARG A 51 -14.46 -0.93 -4.68
C ARG A 51 -13.62 -0.91 -3.40
N GLU A 52 -14.22 -0.59 -2.24
CA GLU A 52 -13.49 -0.42 -0.99
C GLU A 52 -12.72 -1.69 -0.60
N TYR A 53 -13.33 -2.86 -0.81
CA TYR A 53 -12.71 -4.14 -0.47
C TYR A 53 -11.45 -4.39 -1.29
N ALA A 54 -11.54 -4.28 -2.62
CA ALA A 54 -10.41 -4.52 -3.51
C ALA A 54 -9.29 -3.48 -3.30
N VAL A 55 -9.66 -2.21 -3.12
CA VAL A 55 -8.72 -1.11 -2.91
C VAL A 55 -7.99 -1.25 -1.57
N VAL A 56 -8.69 -1.50 -0.47
CA VAL A 56 -8.07 -1.66 0.86
C VAL A 56 -7.13 -2.86 0.89
N VAL A 57 -7.53 -4.00 0.31
CA VAL A 57 -6.66 -5.18 0.21
C VAL A 57 -5.40 -4.87 -0.63
N SER A 58 -5.55 -4.18 -1.76
CA SER A 58 -4.42 -3.82 -2.61
C SER A 58 -3.45 -2.82 -1.94
N ALA A 59 -3.98 -1.85 -1.19
CA ALA A 59 -3.21 -0.86 -0.45
C ALA A 59 -2.46 -1.50 0.71
N LEU A 60 -3.06 -2.49 1.37
CA LEU A 60 -2.42 -3.25 2.46
C LEU A 60 -1.31 -4.16 1.93
N VAL A 61 -1.50 -4.79 0.76
CA VAL A 61 -0.44 -5.58 0.13
C VAL A 61 0.71 -4.69 -0.33
N ALA A 62 0.43 -3.51 -0.87
CA ALA A 62 1.45 -2.52 -1.26
C ALA A 62 2.30 -2.07 -0.06
N THR A 63 1.67 -1.77 1.07
CA THR A 63 2.41 -1.39 2.29
C THR A 63 3.20 -2.54 2.90
N LEU A 64 2.64 -3.75 2.90
CA LEU A 64 3.37 -4.94 3.35
C LEU A 64 4.57 -5.24 2.46
N THR A 65 4.45 -5.08 1.14
CA THR A 65 5.58 -5.28 0.23
C THR A 65 6.66 -4.21 0.39
N GLU A 66 6.27 -2.96 0.60
CA GLU A 66 7.22 -1.89 0.95
C GLU A 66 7.90 -2.15 2.31
N LEU A 67 7.18 -2.68 3.30
CA LEU A 67 7.71 -2.92 4.65
C LEU A 67 8.62 -4.15 4.72
N TYR A 68 8.30 -5.21 3.99
CA TYR A 68 8.98 -6.51 4.09
C TYR A 68 10.09 -6.71 3.06
N GLU A 69 10.11 -5.93 1.96
CA GLU A 69 11.08 -6.06 0.85
C GLU A 69 11.35 -7.52 0.47
N PRO A 70 10.34 -8.26 0.00
CA PRO A 70 10.55 -9.64 -0.39
C PRO A 70 11.59 -9.68 -1.53
N PHE A 71 12.69 -10.38 -1.29
CA PHE A 71 13.78 -10.69 -2.24
C PHE A 71 14.84 -9.62 -2.53
N HIS A 72 14.91 -8.50 -1.79
CA HIS A 72 15.84 -7.39 -2.13
C HIS A 72 15.68 -6.90 -3.59
N LEU A 73 14.52 -7.20 -4.19
CA LEU A 73 14.17 -6.74 -5.53
C LEU A 73 13.73 -5.28 -5.45
N ASN A 74 14.06 -4.52 -6.49
CA ASN A 74 13.81 -3.08 -6.54
C ASN A 74 12.33 -2.75 -6.25
N ASP A 75 12.08 -1.84 -5.30
CA ASP A 75 10.73 -1.40 -4.89
C ASP A 75 9.88 -0.89 -6.07
N ASN A 76 10.52 -0.40 -7.14
CA ASN A 76 9.82 0.00 -8.37
C ASN A 76 9.18 -1.17 -9.15
N LEU A 77 9.64 -2.41 -8.94
CA LEU A 77 9.11 -3.59 -9.62
C LEU A 77 8.18 -4.39 -8.72
N THR A 78 8.55 -4.62 -7.47
CA THR A 78 7.79 -5.47 -6.54
C THR A 78 6.45 -4.85 -6.15
N ILE A 79 6.42 -3.56 -5.78
CA ILE A 79 5.20 -2.87 -5.35
C ILE A 79 4.09 -2.94 -6.39
N PRO A 80 4.29 -2.54 -7.67
CA PRO A 80 3.22 -2.63 -8.67
C PRO A 80 2.83 -4.08 -8.97
N LEU A 81 3.76 -5.04 -8.97
CA LEU A 81 3.46 -6.46 -9.24
C LEU A 81 2.54 -7.06 -8.16
N PHE A 82 2.88 -6.90 -6.89
CA PHE A 82 2.10 -7.48 -5.80
C PHE A 82 0.80 -6.71 -5.56
N SER A 83 0.82 -5.38 -5.66
CA SER A 83 -0.41 -4.58 -5.51
C SER A 83 -1.41 -4.85 -6.63
N SER A 84 -0.95 -4.96 -7.88
CA SER A 84 -1.83 -5.29 -9.02
C SER A 84 -2.42 -6.70 -8.91
N LEU A 85 -1.64 -7.70 -8.47
CA LEU A 85 -2.13 -9.05 -8.21
C LEU A 85 -3.21 -9.06 -7.11
N ALA A 86 -2.98 -8.32 -6.02
CA ALA A 86 -3.94 -8.20 -4.92
C ALA A 86 -5.23 -7.50 -5.35
N LEU A 87 -5.13 -6.44 -6.15
CA LEU A 87 -6.26 -5.73 -6.71
C LEU A 87 -7.08 -6.61 -7.66
N ALA A 88 -6.41 -7.34 -8.55
CA ALA A 88 -7.05 -8.28 -9.47
C ALA A 88 -7.78 -9.41 -8.72
N TRP A 89 -7.16 -9.95 -7.67
CA TRP A 89 -7.79 -10.94 -6.80
C TRP A 89 -9.00 -10.35 -6.06
N GLY A 90 -8.90 -9.12 -5.56
CA GLY A 90 -10.00 -8.40 -4.92
C GLY A 90 -11.19 -8.21 -5.85
N PHE A 91 -10.96 -7.75 -7.07
CA PHE A 91 -12.04 -7.59 -8.06
C PHE A 91 -12.63 -8.94 -8.52
N ALA A 92 -11.80 -9.98 -8.66
CA ALA A 92 -12.32 -11.32 -9.00
C ALA A 92 -13.27 -11.87 -7.92
N ARG A 93 -13.12 -11.46 -6.66
CA ARG A 93 -14.03 -11.80 -5.57
C ARG A 93 -15.31 -10.97 -5.59
N THR A 94 -15.21 -9.66 -5.84
CA THR A 94 -16.39 -8.78 -5.86
C THR A 94 -17.30 -9.08 -7.05
N VAL A 95 -16.74 -9.43 -8.21
CA VAL A 95 -17.53 -9.83 -9.39
C VAL A 95 -18.36 -11.08 -9.09
N ARG A 96 -17.80 -12.09 -8.40
CA ARG A 96 -18.52 -13.31 -8.02
C ARG A 96 -19.67 -13.10 -7.03
N CYS A 97 -19.75 -11.93 -6.39
CA CYS A 97 -20.83 -11.58 -5.48
C CYS A 97 -21.94 -10.74 -6.15
N MET A 98 -21.75 -10.30 -7.40
CA MET A 98 -22.74 -9.57 -8.18
C MET A 98 -23.51 -10.46 -9.18
N ASP A 99 -23.07 -11.70 -9.38
CA ASP A 99 -23.83 -12.79 -10.05
C ASP A 99 -24.75 -13.51 -9.05
#